data_AF-A0A4Y1QZZ3-F1
#
_entry.id   AF-A0A4Y1QZZ3-F1
#
_cell.length_a   1.000
_cell.length_b   1.000
_cell.length_c   1.000
_cell.angle_alpha   90.00
_cell.angle_beta   90.00
_cell.angle_gamma   90.00
#
_symmetry.space_group_name_H-M   'P 1'
#
loop_
_entity.id
_entity.type
_entity.pdbx_description
1 polymer ?
#
loop_
_entity_poly.entity_id
_entity_poly.type
_entity_poly.pdbx_seq_one_letter_code
_entity_poly.pdbx_strand_id
1 'polypeptide(L)'
;MPKHPISLTMQMGEMGSVIVFKADEIPIGQLPTLPYTLVVLSLVNCNLSDDSFPREFGNIPSLQKLDLSHNPICSVPDFIRGLTGLDQLAFGHCTRLKLLVRIPRVNMLVAIHCDSLEKVTFQSISCIPGRFINCYNSKLVEIEYWYKLEPIGRVDAEMRSVLGLCNLESMEAIGIRMYTPDLLSSGAGEIGPIQGLHESGIYSTFLPGHEVPGQFSDRSEGSSVSFTVPPLLPNLRIRGLNIFTVYTGYFNGYSYSLPNPPLLRVCNKTKGLKWIYAPSCHGVPYDENQVMWLSHWKLGSGLESGDEVSVSVFMKPSFRVKECGIQLVYEQEDEMSTQHNTIVPSYLSAIGRDRQNLFQEHTT
;
A
#
# COMPACT_ATOMS: atom_id res chain seq x y z
N MET A 1 -14.89 -14.56 -35.19
CA MET A 1 -13.78 -13.83 -34.54
C MET A 1 -12.79 -13.44 -35.62
N PRO A 2 -12.52 -12.15 -35.85
CA PRO A 2 -11.47 -11.76 -36.78
C PRO A 2 -10.12 -12.09 -36.14
N LYS A 3 -9.30 -12.88 -36.84
CA LYS A 3 -7.89 -13.08 -36.49
C LYS A 3 -7.19 -11.73 -36.73
N HIS A 4 -6.73 -11.07 -35.67
CA HIS A 4 -5.77 -9.98 -35.83
C HIS A 4 -4.49 -10.55 -36.46
N PRO A 5 -3.81 -9.80 -37.33
CA PRO A 5 -2.57 -10.28 -37.92
C PRO A 5 -1.50 -10.42 -36.84
N ILE A 6 -0.85 -11.58 -36.78
CA ILE A 6 0.34 -11.86 -35.96
C ILE A 6 1.35 -10.73 -36.20
N SER A 7 1.71 -9.99 -35.16
CA SER A 7 2.58 -8.81 -35.29
C SER A 7 4.02 -9.15 -34.89
N LEU A 8 4.83 -9.57 -35.87
CA LEU A 8 6.29 -9.51 -35.76
C LEU A 8 6.74 -8.13 -36.20
N THR A 9 7.13 -7.30 -35.25
CA THR A 9 7.73 -6.00 -35.57
C THR A 9 9.13 -5.94 -34.97
N MET A 10 10.11 -5.75 -35.85
CA MET A 10 11.51 -5.52 -35.50
C MET A 10 11.88 -4.09 -35.87
N GLN A 11 12.37 -3.30 -34.92
CA GLN A 11 12.99 -2.00 -35.24
C GLN A 11 14.50 -2.10 -35.04
N MET A 12 15.22 -1.74 -36.10
CA MET A 12 16.67 -1.70 -36.13
C MET A 12 17.18 -0.34 -35.63
N GLY A 13 18.28 -0.37 -34.88
CA GLY A 13 19.06 0.81 -34.52
C GLY A 13 19.98 1.27 -35.63
N GLU A 14 20.67 2.39 -35.39
CA GLU A 14 21.54 3.08 -36.35
C GLU A 14 22.71 2.20 -36.87
N MET A 15 23.01 1.07 -36.22
CA MET A 15 24.04 0.11 -36.63
C MET A 15 23.51 -1.29 -37.00
N GLY A 16 22.22 -1.42 -37.33
CA GLY A 16 21.62 -2.72 -37.71
C GLY A 16 21.35 -3.68 -36.54
N SER A 17 21.51 -3.22 -35.31
CA SER A 17 21.15 -3.96 -34.10
C SER A 17 19.63 -3.91 -33.86
N VAL A 18 18.99 -5.03 -33.59
CA VAL A 18 17.57 -5.04 -33.19
C VAL A 18 17.45 -4.39 -31.81
N ILE A 19 16.74 -3.27 -31.73
CA ILE A 19 16.51 -2.51 -30.48
C ILE A 19 15.14 -2.88 -29.90
N VAL A 20 14.15 -3.08 -30.77
CA VAL A 20 12.79 -3.44 -30.38
C VAL A 20 12.41 -4.75 -31.05
N PHE A 21 11.98 -5.71 -30.24
CA PHE A 21 11.46 -7.00 -30.70
C PHE A 21 10.09 -7.21 -30.07
N LYS A 22 9.06 -7.18 -30.91
CA LYS A 22 7.70 -7.56 -30.53
C LYS A 22 7.37 -8.87 -31.20
N ALA A 23 7.08 -9.88 -30.39
CA ALA A 23 6.68 -11.20 -30.85
C ALA A 23 5.32 -11.58 -30.26
N ASP A 24 4.45 -10.59 -30.11
CA ASP A 24 3.13 -10.76 -29.51
C ASP A 24 2.35 -11.84 -30.28
N GLU A 25 1.61 -12.68 -29.55
CA GLU A 25 0.85 -13.82 -30.06
C GLU A 25 1.69 -14.98 -30.63
N ILE A 26 3.01 -14.96 -30.48
CA ILE A 26 3.90 -16.04 -30.95
C ILE A 26 4.31 -16.97 -29.80
N PRO A 27 4.10 -18.28 -29.92
CA PRO A 27 4.58 -19.24 -28.92
C PRO A 27 6.11 -19.17 -28.74
N ILE A 28 6.59 -19.24 -27.50
CA ILE A 28 8.03 -19.12 -27.18
C ILE A 28 8.94 -20.06 -27.97
N GLY A 29 8.48 -21.28 -28.28
CA GLY A 29 9.24 -22.26 -29.05
C GLY A 29 9.47 -21.89 -30.52
N GLN A 30 8.83 -20.83 -31.01
CA GLN A 30 9.00 -20.29 -32.36
C GLN A 30 9.83 -19.00 -32.36
N LEU A 31 10.25 -18.51 -31.19
CA LEU A 31 11.06 -17.30 -31.11
C LEU A 31 12.51 -17.59 -31.52
N PRO A 32 13.12 -16.70 -32.33
CA PRO A 32 14.55 -16.77 -32.59
C PRO A 32 15.33 -16.46 -31.32
N THR A 33 16.62 -16.79 -31.32
CA THR A 33 17.55 -16.35 -30.27
C THR A 33 17.52 -14.82 -30.17
N LEU A 34 17.26 -14.30 -28.96
CA LEU A 34 17.17 -12.86 -28.73
C LEU A 34 18.57 -12.23 -28.78
N PRO A 35 18.74 -11.07 -29.46
CA PRO A 35 20.03 -10.41 -29.53
C PRO A 35 20.37 -9.74 -28.20
N TYR A 36 21.66 -9.77 -27.83
CA TYR A 36 22.17 -9.14 -26.60
C TYR A 36 22.07 -7.60 -26.59
N THR A 37 21.77 -6.99 -27.74
CA THR A 37 21.58 -5.53 -27.93
C THR A 37 20.13 -5.09 -27.74
N LEU A 38 19.21 -6.03 -27.46
CA LEU A 38 17.79 -5.75 -27.39
C LEU A 38 17.49 -4.79 -26.22
N VAL A 39 16.69 -3.76 -26.49
CA VAL A 39 16.29 -2.73 -25.52
C VAL A 39 14.83 -2.88 -25.10
N VAL A 40 13.96 -3.29 -26.02
CA VAL A 40 12.53 -3.50 -25.78
C VAL A 40 12.12 -4.89 -26.25
N LEU A 41 11.54 -5.66 -25.34
CA LEU A 41 10.98 -6.99 -25.59
C LEU A 41 9.49 -7.00 -25.23
N SER A 42 8.64 -7.27 -26.21
CA SER A 42 7.21 -7.50 -26.00
C SER A 42 6.87 -8.94 -26.33
N LEU A 43 6.30 -9.65 -25.36
CA LEU A 43 5.87 -11.04 -25.46
C LEU A 43 4.41 -11.15 -25.03
N VAL A 44 3.57 -10.23 -25.50
CA VAL A 44 2.18 -10.16 -25.09
C VAL A 44 1.43 -11.35 -25.70
N ASN A 45 0.56 -11.99 -24.91
CA ASN A 45 -0.33 -13.07 -25.38
C ASN A 45 0.41 -14.24 -26.06
N CYS A 46 1.61 -14.58 -25.58
CA CYS A 46 2.47 -15.64 -26.12
C CYS A 46 2.21 -17.02 -25.46
N ASN A 47 1.15 -17.12 -24.63
CA ASN A 47 0.80 -18.31 -23.85
C ASN A 47 1.93 -18.80 -22.93
N LEU A 48 2.65 -17.86 -22.30
CA LEU A 48 3.80 -18.16 -21.43
C LEU A 48 3.36 -18.58 -20.03
N SER A 49 3.84 -19.74 -19.59
CA SER A 49 3.81 -20.17 -18.18
C SER A 49 5.14 -19.87 -17.49
N ASP A 50 5.21 -20.09 -16.17
CA ASP A 50 6.40 -19.88 -15.35
C ASP A 50 7.65 -20.62 -15.90
N ASP A 51 7.47 -21.81 -16.50
CA ASP A 51 8.52 -22.66 -17.07
C ASP A 51 8.85 -22.35 -18.54
N SER A 52 8.16 -21.39 -19.16
CA SER A 52 8.30 -21.12 -20.60
C SER A 52 9.61 -20.40 -20.95
N PHE A 53 10.34 -19.87 -19.97
CA PHE A 53 11.43 -18.93 -20.19
C PHE A 53 12.82 -19.59 -20.21
N PRO A 54 13.55 -19.55 -21.34
CA PRO A 54 14.93 -20.00 -21.42
C PRO A 54 15.85 -19.18 -20.50
N ARG A 55 16.92 -19.80 -19.99
CA ARG A 55 17.87 -19.13 -19.09
C ARG A 55 18.55 -17.92 -19.75
N GLU A 56 18.71 -17.98 -21.07
CA GLU A 56 19.34 -16.98 -21.91
C GLU A 56 18.60 -15.64 -21.88
N PHE A 57 17.30 -15.63 -21.58
CA PHE A 57 16.52 -14.38 -21.47
C PHE A 57 16.99 -13.50 -20.32
N GLY A 58 17.61 -14.08 -19.29
CA GLY A 58 18.17 -13.34 -18.16
C GLY A 58 19.52 -12.67 -18.46
N ASN A 59 20.09 -12.88 -19.65
CA ASN A 59 21.42 -12.40 -20.03
C ASN A 59 21.37 -11.39 -21.19
N ILE A 60 20.47 -10.40 -21.08
CA ILE A 60 20.30 -9.31 -22.04
C ILE A 60 20.53 -7.98 -21.30
N PRO A 61 21.79 -7.54 -21.12
CA PRO A 61 22.13 -6.42 -20.24
C PRO A 61 21.60 -5.06 -20.74
N SER A 62 21.32 -4.92 -22.04
CA SER A 62 20.75 -3.72 -22.63
C SER A 62 19.23 -3.60 -22.50
N LEU A 63 18.56 -4.64 -22.01
CA LEU A 63 17.10 -4.68 -22.00
C LEU A 63 16.55 -3.70 -20.96
N GLN A 64 15.80 -2.71 -21.44
CA GLN A 64 15.20 -1.66 -20.62
C GLN A 64 13.70 -1.84 -20.44
N LYS A 65 13.01 -2.48 -21.39
CA LYS A 65 11.55 -2.67 -21.32
C LYS A 65 11.17 -4.11 -21.61
N LEU A 66 10.38 -4.69 -20.71
CA LEU A 66 9.84 -6.04 -20.84
C LEU A 66 8.33 -6.03 -20.61
N ASP A 67 7.57 -6.48 -21.60
CA ASP A 67 6.12 -6.65 -21.50
C ASP A 67 5.75 -8.14 -21.60
N LEU A 68 5.17 -8.67 -20.52
CA LEU A 68 4.69 -10.05 -20.39
C LEU A 68 3.17 -10.11 -20.26
N SER A 69 2.44 -9.07 -20.66
CA SER A 69 1.00 -8.98 -20.53
C SER A 69 0.25 -10.11 -21.25
N HIS A 70 -0.97 -10.42 -20.81
CA HIS A 70 -1.86 -11.44 -21.38
C HIS A 70 -1.27 -12.86 -21.40
N ASN A 71 -0.37 -13.21 -20.46
CA ASN A 71 0.18 -14.56 -20.35
C ASN A 71 -0.36 -15.29 -19.10
N PRO A 72 -0.49 -16.64 -19.13
CA PRO A 72 -0.95 -17.45 -18.01
C PRO A 72 0.10 -17.66 -16.89
N ILE A 73 0.99 -16.67 -16.69
CA ILE A 73 2.04 -16.66 -15.68
C ILE A 73 1.41 -16.61 -14.28
N CYS A 74 1.91 -17.43 -13.37
CA CYS A 74 1.47 -17.52 -11.98
C CYS A 74 2.42 -16.80 -11.02
N SER A 75 3.70 -16.70 -11.36
CA SER A 75 4.74 -16.02 -10.57
C SER A 75 5.79 -15.36 -11.45
N VAL A 76 6.57 -14.42 -10.91
CA VAL A 76 7.66 -13.75 -11.64
C VAL A 76 8.67 -14.79 -12.13
N PRO A 77 8.90 -14.91 -13.44
CA PRO A 77 9.91 -15.83 -13.97
C PRO A 77 11.31 -15.49 -13.47
N ASP A 78 12.10 -16.51 -13.13
CA ASP A 78 13.41 -16.34 -12.49
C ASP A 78 14.41 -15.52 -13.32
N PHE A 79 14.32 -15.57 -14.65
CA PHE A 79 15.24 -14.86 -15.55
C PHE A 79 15.19 -13.33 -15.37
N ILE A 80 14.05 -12.77 -14.95
CA ILE A 80 13.87 -11.33 -14.75
C ILE A 80 14.87 -10.80 -13.70
N ARG A 81 15.31 -11.65 -12.76
CA ARG A 81 16.31 -11.27 -11.75
C ARG A 81 17.67 -10.93 -12.36
N GLY A 82 18.01 -11.48 -13.53
CA GLY A 82 19.26 -11.21 -14.24
C GLY A 82 19.25 -9.90 -15.04
N LEU A 83 18.08 -9.28 -15.23
CA LEU A 83 17.90 -8.08 -16.04
C LEU A 83 18.25 -6.81 -15.25
N THR A 84 19.54 -6.56 -15.04
CA THR A 84 20.02 -5.42 -14.24
C THR A 84 19.79 -4.04 -14.87
N GLY A 85 19.57 -3.99 -16.19
CA GLY A 85 19.32 -2.75 -16.94
C GLY A 85 17.84 -2.38 -17.10
N LEU A 86 16.92 -3.16 -16.51
CA LEU A 86 15.49 -3.03 -16.75
C LEU A 86 14.93 -1.73 -16.13
N ASP A 87 14.29 -0.91 -16.95
CA ASP A 87 13.60 0.33 -16.53
C ASP A 87 12.09 0.10 -16.36
N GLN A 88 11.48 -0.74 -17.21
CA GLN A 88 10.03 -0.94 -17.27
C GLN A 88 9.68 -2.42 -17.35
N LEU A 89 8.74 -2.85 -16.49
CA LEU A 89 8.24 -4.22 -16.44
C LEU A 89 6.71 -4.23 -16.38
N ALA A 90 6.07 -4.98 -17.27
CA ALA A 90 4.60 -5.05 -17.37
C ALA A 90 4.05 -6.48 -17.33
N PHE A 91 2.96 -6.66 -16.58
CA PHE A 91 2.20 -7.91 -16.39
C PHE A 91 0.68 -7.70 -16.61
N GLY A 92 0.26 -6.77 -17.46
CA GLY A 92 -1.17 -6.50 -17.69
C GLY A 92 -1.96 -7.75 -18.05
N HIS A 93 -3.17 -7.92 -17.54
CA HIS A 93 -4.06 -9.05 -17.81
C HIS A 93 -3.44 -10.44 -17.57
N CYS A 94 -2.46 -10.57 -16.67
CA CYS A 94 -1.96 -11.86 -16.20
C CYS A 94 -2.87 -12.38 -15.07
N THR A 95 -4.06 -12.88 -15.43
CA THR A 95 -5.13 -13.20 -14.46
C THR A 95 -4.80 -14.33 -13.48
N ARG A 96 -3.79 -15.16 -13.79
CA ARG A 96 -3.29 -16.24 -12.93
C ARG A 96 -2.13 -15.82 -12.02
N LEU A 97 -1.57 -14.63 -12.23
CA LEU A 97 -0.42 -14.13 -11.49
C LEU A 97 -0.82 -13.92 -10.04
N LYS A 98 -0.22 -14.69 -9.12
CA LYS A 98 -0.49 -14.60 -7.69
C LYS A 98 0.55 -13.80 -6.94
N LEU A 99 1.81 -13.92 -7.35
CA LEU A 99 2.93 -13.38 -6.60
C LEU A 99 3.91 -12.67 -7.52
N LEU A 100 4.17 -11.39 -7.22
CA LEU A 100 5.31 -10.66 -7.74
C LEU A 100 6.45 -10.74 -6.74
N VAL A 101 7.27 -11.80 -6.81
CA VAL A 101 8.35 -12.02 -5.85
C VAL A 101 9.70 -11.50 -6.31
N ARG A 102 10.44 -10.85 -5.40
CA ARG A 102 11.83 -10.44 -5.61
C ARG A 102 12.03 -9.65 -6.91
N ILE A 103 11.16 -8.67 -7.14
CA ILE A 103 11.24 -7.77 -8.30
C ILE A 103 12.57 -7.01 -8.26
N PRO A 104 13.35 -7.00 -9.36
CA PRO A 104 14.60 -6.24 -9.45
C PRO A 104 14.30 -4.73 -9.50
N ARG A 105 15.35 -3.91 -9.45
CA ARG A 105 15.19 -2.46 -9.58
C ARG A 105 14.62 -2.13 -10.96
N VAL A 106 13.44 -1.53 -10.98
CA VAL A 106 12.78 -0.96 -12.18
C VAL A 106 12.25 0.43 -11.83
N ASN A 107 12.17 1.34 -12.79
CA ASN A 107 11.56 2.65 -12.57
C ASN A 107 10.03 2.58 -12.66
N MET A 108 9.51 1.76 -13.58
CA MET A 108 8.08 1.58 -13.81
C MET A 108 7.68 0.10 -13.73
N LEU A 109 6.77 -0.23 -12.81
CA LEU A 109 6.11 -1.53 -12.74
C LEU A 109 4.64 -1.35 -13.13
N VAL A 110 4.11 -2.25 -13.95
CA VAL A 110 2.70 -2.26 -14.35
C VAL A 110 2.10 -3.64 -14.10
N ALA A 111 1.07 -3.71 -13.27
CA ALA A 111 0.29 -4.92 -13.03
C ALA A 111 -1.18 -4.50 -13.01
N ILE A 112 -1.84 -4.58 -14.17
CA ILE A 112 -3.23 -4.17 -14.34
C ILE A 112 -4.07 -5.41 -14.63
N HIS A 113 -5.26 -5.55 -14.05
CA HIS A 113 -6.12 -6.73 -14.26
C HIS A 113 -5.40 -8.06 -13.96
N CYS A 114 -4.62 -8.10 -12.88
CA CYS A 114 -4.03 -9.33 -12.35
C CYS A 114 -4.92 -9.82 -11.20
N ASP A 115 -6.09 -10.38 -11.54
CA ASP A 115 -7.18 -10.66 -10.59
C ASP A 115 -6.81 -11.64 -9.47
N SER A 116 -5.75 -12.43 -9.66
CA SER A 116 -5.22 -13.37 -8.65
C SER A 116 -4.06 -12.82 -7.82
N LEU A 117 -3.60 -11.60 -8.09
CA LEU A 117 -2.39 -11.05 -7.48
C LEU A 117 -2.65 -10.75 -6.00
N GLU A 118 -1.87 -11.37 -5.12
CA GLU A 118 -2.04 -11.27 -3.67
C GLU A 118 -0.90 -10.47 -3.01
N LYS A 119 0.33 -10.60 -3.53
CA LYS A 119 1.53 -10.06 -2.88
C LYS A 119 2.59 -9.58 -3.86
N VAL A 120 3.23 -8.46 -3.52
CA VAL A 120 4.39 -7.89 -4.23
C VAL A 120 5.57 -7.73 -3.26
N THR A 121 6.75 -8.21 -3.63
CA THR A 121 8.00 -8.05 -2.87
C THR A 121 9.15 -7.65 -3.81
N PHE A 122 10.13 -6.96 -3.25
CA PHE A 122 11.27 -6.40 -3.96
C PHE A 122 12.55 -7.07 -3.47
N GLN A 123 13.61 -7.09 -4.30
CA GLN A 123 14.89 -7.68 -3.87
C GLN A 123 15.51 -6.94 -2.67
N SER A 124 15.25 -5.64 -2.57
CA SER A 124 15.65 -4.79 -1.45
C SER A 124 14.80 -3.52 -1.46
N ILE A 125 14.89 -2.72 -0.39
CA ILE A 125 14.23 -1.40 -0.33
C ILE A 125 14.66 -0.45 -1.47
N SER A 126 15.87 -0.63 -2.03
CA SER A 126 16.37 0.16 -3.16
C SER A 126 15.77 -0.21 -4.52
N CYS A 127 14.97 -1.29 -4.56
CA CYS A 127 14.29 -1.80 -5.75
C CYS A 127 12.81 -1.36 -5.83
N ILE A 128 12.31 -0.60 -4.86
CA ILE A 128 10.97 -0.02 -4.94
C ILE A 128 10.88 0.86 -6.19
N PRO A 129 9.89 0.65 -7.07
CA PRO A 129 9.82 1.39 -8.31
C PRO A 129 9.47 2.85 -8.07
N GLY A 130 9.98 3.74 -8.93
CA GLY A 130 9.59 5.15 -8.94
C GLY A 130 8.10 5.32 -9.22
N ARG A 131 7.50 4.41 -10.00
CA ARG A 131 6.07 4.34 -10.27
C ARG A 131 5.58 2.89 -10.37
N PHE A 132 4.53 2.56 -9.62
CA PHE A 132 3.79 1.30 -9.77
C PHE A 132 2.35 1.62 -10.19
N ILE A 133 1.90 1.03 -11.30
CA ILE A 133 0.52 1.10 -11.76
C ILE A 133 -0.13 -0.27 -11.47
N ASN A 134 -0.89 -0.35 -10.39
CA ASN A 134 -1.48 -1.58 -9.87
C ASN A 134 -3.03 -1.55 -9.88
N CYS A 135 -3.63 -1.34 -11.05
CA CYS A 135 -5.08 -1.21 -11.18
C CYS A 135 -5.80 -2.57 -11.30
N TYR A 136 -7.04 -2.64 -10.83
CA TYR A 136 -7.94 -3.79 -10.94
C TYR A 136 -7.37 -5.09 -10.36
N ASN A 137 -6.69 -5.02 -9.21
CA ASN A 137 -6.12 -6.17 -8.51
C ASN A 137 -6.86 -6.39 -7.18
N SER A 138 -8.05 -6.99 -7.23
CA SER A 138 -8.96 -7.09 -6.07
C SER A 138 -8.44 -7.95 -4.92
N LYS A 139 -7.51 -8.88 -5.17
CA LYS A 139 -6.92 -9.76 -4.16
C LYS A 139 -5.61 -9.26 -3.56
N LEU A 140 -5.11 -8.10 -4.01
CA LEU A 140 -3.81 -7.59 -3.59
C LEU A 140 -3.86 -7.08 -2.15
N VAL A 141 -3.29 -7.85 -1.24
CA VAL A 141 -3.30 -7.56 0.20
C VAL A 141 -1.96 -7.04 0.71
N GLU A 142 -0.87 -7.24 -0.01
CA GLU A 142 0.46 -6.85 0.46
C GLU A 142 1.33 -6.28 -0.67
N ILE A 143 1.87 -5.08 -0.44
CA ILE A 143 3.02 -4.57 -1.18
C ILE A 143 4.10 -4.26 -0.16
N GLU A 144 5.20 -5.00 -0.23
CA GLU A 144 6.32 -4.86 0.68
C GLU A 144 6.79 -3.41 0.77
N TYR A 145 7.06 -2.94 2.01
CA TYR A 145 7.41 -1.55 2.35
C TYR A 145 6.30 -0.50 2.17
N TRP A 146 5.14 -0.86 1.62
CA TRP A 146 4.01 0.07 1.49
C TRP A 146 2.92 -0.25 2.49
N TYR A 147 2.29 -1.42 2.37
CA TYR A 147 1.22 -1.83 3.27
C TYR A 147 1.01 -3.34 3.29
N LYS A 148 0.39 -3.80 4.37
CA LYS A 148 -0.15 -5.16 4.51
C LYS A 148 -1.56 -5.11 5.08
N LEU A 149 -2.51 -5.73 4.39
CA LEU A 149 -3.86 -6.00 4.85
C LEU A 149 -3.92 -7.42 5.43
N GLU A 150 -4.58 -7.57 6.57
CA GLU A 150 -4.90 -8.89 7.12
C GLU A 150 -6.34 -8.92 7.66
N PRO A 151 -7.03 -10.07 7.59
CA PRO A 151 -8.37 -10.20 8.16
C PRO A 151 -8.37 -9.84 9.65
N ILE A 152 -9.41 -9.14 10.11
CA ILE A 152 -9.48 -8.65 11.50
C ILE A 152 -9.35 -9.78 12.54
N GLY A 153 -9.87 -10.98 12.27
CA GLY A 153 -9.72 -12.16 13.14
C GLY A 153 -8.29 -12.68 13.29
N ARG A 154 -7.36 -12.30 12.40
CA ARG A 154 -5.94 -12.68 12.46
C ARG A 154 -5.06 -11.64 13.16
N VAL A 155 -5.63 -10.50 13.56
CA VAL A 155 -4.89 -9.44 14.23
C VAL A 155 -4.48 -9.90 15.63
N ASP A 156 -3.24 -9.58 16.00
CA ASP A 156 -2.66 -9.97 17.28
C ASP A 156 -3.52 -9.57 18.50
N ALA A 157 -3.55 -10.43 19.52
CA ALA A 157 -4.36 -10.24 20.74
C ALA A 157 -4.05 -8.92 21.46
N GLU A 158 -2.78 -8.51 21.47
CA GLU A 158 -2.33 -7.27 22.07
C GLU A 158 -2.91 -6.08 21.31
N MET A 159 -2.82 -6.06 19.98
CA MET A 159 -3.38 -4.98 19.15
C MET A 159 -4.91 -4.88 19.29
N ARG A 160 -5.60 -6.02 19.37
CA ARG A 160 -7.05 -6.06 19.63
C ARG A 160 -7.39 -5.44 20.98
N SER A 161 -6.62 -5.75 22.01
CA SER A 161 -6.76 -5.17 23.34
C SER A 161 -6.48 -3.67 23.33
N VAL A 162 -5.41 -3.24 22.66
CA VAL A 162 -5.01 -1.82 22.56
C VAL A 162 -6.10 -0.97 21.94
N LEU A 163 -6.82 -1.48 20.94
CA LEU A 163 -7.92 -0.76 20.28
C LEU A 163 -9.31 -1.05 20.87
N GLY A 164 -9.40 -1.84 21.94
CA GLY A 164 -10.68 -2.19 22.57
C GLY A 164 -11.62 -3.00 21.66
N LEU A 165 -11.09 -3.76 20.70
CA LEU A 165 -11.87 -4.55 19.74
C LEU A 165 -12.40 -5.83 20.40
N CYS A 166 -13.43 -5.68 21.23
CA CYS A 166 -14.17 -6.80 21.83
C CYS A 166 -15.29 -7.25 20.87
N ASN A 167 -15.48 -8.55 20.64
CA ASN A 167 -16.45 -9.18 19.72
C ASN A 167 -16.15 -9.10 18.21
N LEU A 168 -14.99 -9.63 17.79
CA LEU A 168 -14.64 -9.76 16.38
C LEU A 168 -15.58 -10.66 15.56
N GLU A 169 -16.15 -11.71 16.16
CA GLU A 169 -17.05 -12.64 15.45
C GLU A 169 -18.29 -11.93 14.89
N SER A 170 -18.84 -10.95 15.63
CA SER A 170 -19.96 -10.13 15.16
C SER A 170 -19.53 -9.11 14.10
N MET A 171 -18.29 -8.62 14.17
CA MET A 171 -17.74 -7.67 13.20
C MET A 171 -17.41 -8.33 11.86
N GLU A 172 -16.92 -9.58 11.86
CA GLU A 172 -16.61 -10.33 10.62
C GLU A 172 -17.85 -10.57 9.75
N ALA A 173 -19.03 -10.66 10.36
CA ALA A 173 -20.30 -10.76 9.64
C ALA A 173 -20.71 -9.44 8.94
N ILE A 174 -20.19 -8.30 9.39
CA ILE A 174 -20.52 -6.99 8.86
C ILE A 174 -19.41 -6.56 7.92
N GLY A 175 -19.66 -6.68 6.62
CA GLY A 175 -18.70 -6.22 5.61
C GLY A 175 -18.57 -4.69 5.59
N ILE A 176 -17.44 -4.21 5.10
CA ILE A 176 -17.20 -2.79 4.84
C ILE A 176 -16.70 -2.60 3.41
N ARG A 177 -17.12 -1.49 2.80
CA ARG A 177 -16.56 -1.06 1.53
C ARG A 177 -15.20 -0.40 1.76
N MET A 178 -14.15 -0.98 1.18
CA MET A 178 -12.80 -0.43 1.23
C MET A 178 -12.43 0.19 -0.12
N TYR A 179 -11.80 1.36 -0.08
CA TYR A 179 -10.97 1.84 -1.17
C TYR A 179 -9.59 1.23 -1.03
N THR A 180 -9.09 0.64 -2.11
CA THR A 180 -7.68 0.28 -2.29
C THR A 180 -7.10 1.20 -3.37
N PRO A 181 -5.78 1.45 -3.38
CA PRO A 181 -5.14 2.32 -4.37
C PRO A 181 -5.25 1.69 -5.77
N ASP A 182 -6.34 1.98 -6.44
CA ASP A 182 -6.55 1.75 -7.85
C ASP A 182 -6.66 3.13 -8.52
N LEU A 183 -5.65 3.45 -9.34
CA LEU A 183 -5.54 4.73 -10.04
C LEU A 183 -6.58 4.93 -11.13
N LEU A 184 -7.31 3.88 -11.54
CA LEU A 184 -8.19 3.90 -12.71
C LEU A 184 -9.58 3.31 -12.47
N SER A 185 -9.81 2.52 -11.40
CA SER A 185 -11.18 2.08 -11.10
C SER A 185 -12.03 3.26 -10.60
N SER A 186 -13.06 3.58 -11.35
CA SER A 186 -14.12 4.52 -10.98
C SER A 186 -15.06 3.99 -9.88
N GLY A 187 -14.87 2.75 -9.41
CA GLY A 187 -15.74 2.08 -8.47
C GLY A 187 -15.20 2.13 -7.04
N ALA A 188 -15.97 2.72 -6.14
CA ALA A 188 -15.85 2.37 -4.73
C ALA A 188 -16.01 0.84 -4.61
N GLY A 189 -15.10 0.16 -3.89
CA GLY A 189 -14.95 -1.29 -3.92
C GLY A 189 -16.22 -2.10 -3.57
N GLU A 190 -16.14 -3.41 -3.78
CA GLU A 190 -17.15 -4.34 -3.25
C GLU A 190 -17.13 -4.32 -1.71
N ILE A 191 -18.27 -4.66 -1.09
CA ILE A 191 -18.32 -4.85 0.36
C ILE A 191 -17.52 -6.12 0.68
N GLY A 192 -16.42 -5.96 1.39
CA GLY A 192 -15.52 -7.04 1.77
C GLY A 192 -15.47 -7.25 3.29
N PRO A 193 -14.74 -8.26 3.77
CA PRO A 193 -14.50 -8.44 5.19
C PRO A 193 -13.71 -7.26 5.77
N ILE A 194 -13.86 -7.02 7.07
CA ILE A 194 -13.05 -6.03 7.79
C ILE A 194 -11.58 -6.50 7.84
N GLN A 195 -10.67 -5.59 7.57
CA GLN A 195 -9.23 -5.84 7.54
C GLN A 195 -8.47 -4.84 8.40
N GLY A 196 -7.42 -5.33 9.07
CA GLY A 196 -6.38 -4.51 9.66
C GLY A 196 -5.34 -4.11 8.60
N LEU A 197 -5.01 -2.83 8.55
CA LEU A 197 -4.01 -2.23 7.69
C LEU A 197 -2.75 -1.93 8.51
N HIS A 198 -1.61 -2.50 8.11
CA HIS A 198 -0.30 -2.23 8.68
C HIS A 198 0.56 -1.46 7.69
N GLU A 199 0.95 -0.24 8.04
CA GLU A 199 1.88 0.56 7.24
C GLU A 199 2.58 1.62 8.10
N SER A 200 3.84 1.95 7.78
CA SER A 200 4.60 3.02 8.46
C SER A 200 4.65 2.95 10.00
N GLY A 201 4.58 1.75 10.59
CA GLY A 201 4.52 1.57 12.05
C GLY A 201 3.16 1.95 12.69
N ILE A 202 2.15 2.21 11.86
CA ILE A 202 0.78 2.51 12.25
C ILE A 202 -0.08 1.30 11.88
N TYR A 203 -0.96 0.94 12.81
CA TYR A 203 -2.04 0.01 12.53
C TYR A 203 -3.34 0.81 12.36
N SER A 204 -4.10 0.53 11.31
CA SER A 204 -5.43 1.11 11.07
C SER A 204 -6.48 0.00 10.87
N THR A 205 -7.71 0.24 11.27
CA THR A 205 -8.87 -0.55 10.83
C THR A 205 -10.06 0.37 10.58
N PHE A 206 -10.98 -0.08 9.74
CA PHE A 206 -12.17 0.65 9.37
C PHE A 206 -13.40 -0.21 9.68
N LEU A 207 -14.28 0.34 10.50
CA LEU A 207 -15.46 -0.36 11.00
C LEU A 207 -16.74 0.34 10.51
N PRO A 208 -17.79 -0.41 10.16
CA PRO A 208 -19.10 0.15 9.89
C PRO A 208 -19.73 0.65 11.19
N GLY A 209 -20.40 1.80 11.14
CA GLY A 209 -21.11 2.39 12.27
C GLY A 209 -20.32 3.50 12.99
N HIS A 210 -20.79 3.82 14.19
CA HIS A 210 -20.34 4.98 14.98
C HIS A 210 -20.06 4.63 16.45
N GLU A 211 -20.27 3.38 16.84
CA GLU A 211 -20.02 2.91 18.21
C GLU A 211 -18.52 2.79 18.44
N VAL A 212 -17.96 3.73 19.21
CA VAL A 212 -16.52 3.80 19.43
C VAL A 212 -16.12 2.77 20.47
N PRO A 213 -15.31 1.75 20.11
CA PRO A 213 -14.85 0.76 21.07
C PRO A 213 -13.90 1.38 22.09
N GLY A 214 -13.99 0.99 23.36
CA GLY A 214 -13.02 1.36 24.39
C GLY A 214 -13.26 2.69 25.13
N GLN A 215 -12.22 3.17 25.80
CA GLN A 215 -12.24 4.31 26.73
C GLN A 215 -11.51 5.53 26.16
N PHE A 216 -12.01 6.08 25.05
CA PHE A 216 -11.53 7.37 24.55
C PHE A 216 -11.98 8.50 25.47
N SER A 217 -11.03 9.06 26.22
CA SER A 217 -11.23 10.12 27.21
C SER A 217 -11.47 11.49 26.57
N ASP A 218 -10.69 11.81 25.53
CA ASP A 218 -10.69 13.11 24.90
C ASP A 218 -11.36 13.01 23.53
N ARG A 219 -12.56 13.57 23.46
CA ARG A 219 -13.42 13.54 22.27
C ARG A 219 -13.79 14.97 21.90
N SER A 220 -13.95 15.21 20.61
CA SER A 220 -14.48 16.46 20.09
C SER A 220 -15.50 16.18 19.00
N GLU A 221 -16.57 16.95 19.01
CA GLU A 221 -17.40 17.08 17.81
C GLU A 221 -16.57 17.74 16.71
N GLY A 222 -16.66 17.19 15.50
CA GLY A 222 -15.90 17.66 14.34
C GLY A 222 -14.52 17.00 14.16
N SER A 223 -13.62 17.71 13.48
CA SER A 223 -12.42 17.14 12.85
C SER A 223 -11.12 17.42 13.59
N SER A 224 -11.15 17.96 14.79
CA SER A 224 -9.93 18.20 15.56
C SER A 224 -10.17 18.06 17.05
N VAL A 225 -9.16 17.54 17.75
CA VAL A 225 -9.11 17.44 19.21
C VAL A 225 -7.72 17.86 19.69
N SER A 226 -7.62 18.43 20.88
CA SER A 226 -6.34 18.78 21.51
C SER A 226 -6.36 18.38 22.97
N PHE A 227 -5.20 18.02 23.49
CA PHE A 227 -5.03 17.59 24.87
C PHE A 227 -3.62 17.94 25.36
N THR A 228 -3.45 17.89 26.67
CA THR A 228 -2.13 17.91 27.30
C THR A 228 -1.82 16.52 27.80
N VAL A 229 -0.63 16.01 27.49
CA VAL A 229 -0.20 14.69 27.99
C VAL A 229 -0.16 14.76 29.53
N PRO A 230 -0.91 13.91 30.24
CA PRO A 230 -1.00 13.97 31.69
C PRO A 230 0.33 13.54 32.34
N PRO A 231 0.53 13.90 33.63
CA PRO A 231 1.67 13.43 34.41
C PRO A 231 1.78 11.90 34.39
N LEU A 232 2.95 11.39 34.01
CA LEU A 232 3.24 9.96 33.98
C LEU A 232 3.48 9.45 35.41
N LEU A 233 2.89 8.31 35.75
CA LEU A 233 3.23 7.58 36.97
C LEU A 233 4.64 6.99 36.84
N PRO A 234 5.36 6.76 37.96
CA PRO A 234 6.62 6.04 37.94
C PRO A 234 6.46 4.68 37.24
N ASN A 235 7.41 4.33 36.37
CA ASN A 235 7.48 3.07 35.61
C ASN A 235 6.43 2.90 34.48
N LEU A 236 5.79 3.98 34.03
CA LEU A 236 4.96 3.97 32.81
C LEU A 236 5.64 4.76 31.70
N ARG A 237 5.73 4.14 30.51
CA ARG A 237 6.09 4.85 29.27
C ARG A 237 4.89 4.92 28.32
N ILE A 238 4.87 5.97 27.50
CA ILE A 238 3.87 6.11 26.44
C ILE A 238 4.23 5.13 25.32
N ARG A 239 3.38 4.11 25.15
CA ARG A 239 3.50 3.13 24.07
C ARG A 239 3.10 3.72 22.73
N GLY A 240 2.06 4.55 22.72
CA GLY A 240 1.53 5.13 21.50
C GLY A 240 0.27 5.95 21.71
N LEU A 241 -0.33 6.32 20.58
CA LEU A 241 -1.54 7.13 20.53
C LEU A 241 -2.59 6.41 19.68
N ASN A 242 -3.73 6.09 20.30
CA ASN A 242 -4.92 5.67 19.57
C ASN A 242 -5.68 6.91 19.11
N ILE A 243 -6.17 6.87 17.88
CA ILE A 243 -6.99 7.92 17.28
C ILE A 243 -8.19 7.26 16.62
N PHE A 244 -9.38 7.75 16.90
CA PHE A 244 -10.57 7.40 16.15
C PHE A 244 -11.13 8.59 15.38
N THR A 245 -11.85 8.30 14.31
CA THR A 245 -12.60 9.28 13.54
C THR A 245 -13.88 8.63 13.01
N VAL A 246 -15.03 9.21 13.34
CA VAL A 246 -16.32 8.84 12.75
C VAL A 246 -16.66 9.83 11.66
N TYR A 247 -16.96 9.33 10.47
CA TYR A 247 -17.29 10.16 9.32
C TYR A 247 -18.38 9.55 8.46
N THR A 248 -19.14 10.43 7.80
CA THR A 248 -20.23 10.05 6.89
C THR A 248 -19.90 10.52 5.48
N GLY A 249 -20.38 9.80 4.48
CA GLY A 249 -20.23 10.20 3.07
C GLY A 249 -21.53 10.74 2.51
N TYR A 250 -21.44 11.84 1.77
CA TYR A 250 -22.50 12.27 0.86
C TYR A 250 -22.06 11.89 -0.56
N PHE A 251 -22.62 10.81 -1.08
CA PHE A 251 -22.34 10.38 -2.45
C PHE A 251 -23.15 11.26 -3.41
N ASN A 252 -22.60 12.41 -3.79
CA ASN A 252 -23.08 13.11 -4.98
C ASN A 252 -22.38 12.46 -6.18
N GLY A 253 -23.14 11.68 -6.95
CA GLY A 253 -22.66 10.94 -8.10
C GLY A 253 -21.73 11.78 -9.00
N TYR A 254 -20.66 11.13 -9.46
CA TYR A 254 -19.68 11.64 -10.42
C TYR A 254 -18.78 12.77 -9.91
N SER A 255 -17.76 12.41 -9.11
CA SER A 255 -16.52 13.18 -9.07
C SER A 255 -15.42 12.37 -9.76
N TYR A 256 -15.02 12.80 -10.95
CA TYR A 256 -13.85 12.29 -11.70
C TYR A 256 -12.51 12.71 -11.06
N SER A 257 -12.51 13.21 -9.82
CA SER A 257 -11.29 13.57 -9.12
C SER A 257 -10.71 12.35 -8.42
N LEU A 258 -9.37 12.20 -8.50
CA LEU A 258 -8.62 11.22 -7.71
C LEU A 258 -9.11 11.30 -6.26
N PRO A 259 -9.50 10.18 -5.64
CA PRO A 259 -9.92 10.20 -4.25
C PRO A 259 -8.75 10.67 -3.39
N ASN A 260 -8.79 11.92 -2.93
CA ASN A 260 -7.83 12.37 -1.92
C ASN A 260 -8.03 11.48 -0.69
N PRO A 261 -7.00 10.74 -0.24
CA PRO A 261 -7.14 9.84 0.89
C PRO A 261 -7.46 10.66 2.15
N PRO A 262 -8.16 10.06 3.13
CA PRO A 262 -8.30 10.67 4.44
C PRO A 262 -6.91 10.93 5.02
N LEU A 263 -6.72 12.04 5.73
CA LEU A 263 -5.42 12.42 6.27
C LEU A 263 -5.55 12.75 7.74
N LEU A 264 -4.71 12.12 8.55
CA LEU A 264 -4.51 12.43 9.95
C LEU A 264 -3.24 13.25 10.13
N ARG A 265 -3.32 14.24 11.00
CA ARG A 265 -2.20 15.07 11.41
C ARG A 265 -2.13 15.08 12.93
N VAL A 266 -0.99 14.67 13.47
CA VAL A 266 -0.68 14.80 14.89
C VAL A 266 0.41 15.86 15.01
N CYS A 267 0.19 16.88 15.84
CA CYS A 267 1.16 17.92 16.13
C CYS A 267 1.44 17.94 17.62
N ASN A 268 2.71 17.82 18.01
CA ASN A 268 3.18 18.16 19.34
C ASN A 268 3.68 19.62 19.29
N LYS A 269 2.89 20.53 19.86
CA LYS A 269 3.15 21.98 19.82
C LYS A 269 4.34 22.36 20.70
N THR A 270 4.49 21.70 21.85
CA THR A 270 5.60 21.92 22.79
C THR A 270 6.95 21.65 22.12
N LYS A 271 7.07 20.56 21.36
CA LYS A 271 8.31 20.14 20.72
C LYS A 271 8.45 20.56 19.25
N GLY A 272 7.42 21.19 18.68
CA GLY A 272 7.37 21.53 17.26
C GLY A 272 7.39 20.31 16.32
N LEU A 273 6.95 19.14 16.79
CA LEU A 273 6.92 17.90 15.98
C LEU A 273 5.59 17.74 15.27
N LYS A 274 5.64 17.21 14.04
CA LYS A 274 4.47 16.99 13.19
C LYS A 274 4.55 15.65 12.49
N TRP A 275 3.49 14.86 12.62
CA TRP A 275 3.30 13.60 11.92
C TRP A 275 2.08 13.71 11.01
N ILE A 276 2.21 13.21 9.78
CA ILE A 276 1.13 13.18 8.79
C ILE A 276 0.99 11.75 8.30
N TYR A 277 -0.24 11.26 8.27
CA TYR A 277 -0.58 9.92 7.83
C TYR A 277 -1.78 9.96 6.90
N ALA A 278 -1.64 9.30 5.74
CA ALA A 278 -2.71 9.06 4.80
C ALA A 278 -2.71 7.56 4.49
N PRO A 279 -3.72 6.80 4.92
CA PRO A 279 -3.72 5.36 4.79
C PRO A 279 -3.83 4.95 3.32
N SER A 280 -3.05 3.96 2.90
CA SER A 280 -3.11 3.45 1.50
C SER A 280 -4.50 2.91 1.17
N CYS A 281 -5.16 2.28 2.14
CA CYS A 281 -6.51 1.72 2.02
C CYS A 281 -7.42 2.36 3.07
N HIS A 282 -8.68 2.68 2.72
CA HIS A 282 -9.60 3.29 3.67
C HIS A 282 -11.07 2.91 3.46
N GLY A 283 -11.85 2.93 4.55
CA GLY A 283 -13.28 2.67 4.51
C GLY A 283 -14.05 3.78 3.79
N VAL A 284 -15.00 3.39 2.95
CA VAL A 284 -15.85 4.29 2.17
C VAL A 284 -17.29 4.15 2.64
N PRO A 285 -17.87 5.19 3.27
CA PRO A 285 -19.29 5.22 3.61
C PRO A 285 -20.17 5.06 2.37
N TYR A 286 -21.31 4.39 2.53
CA TYR A 286 -22.31 4.15 1.49
C TYR A 286 -23.72 4.38 2.05
N ASP A 287 -24.62 5.01 1.28
CA ASP A 287 -26.04 5.25 1.64
C ASP A 287 -26.27 5.71 3.10
N GLU A 288 -25.76 6.91 3.44
CA GLU A 288 -25.88 7.55 4.77
C GLU A 288 -25.22 6.80 5.95
N ASN A 289 -24.60 5.64 5.70
CA ASN A 289 -23.88 4.92 6.74
C ASN A 289 -22.68 5.73 7.24
N GLN A 290 -22.29 5.44 8.49
CA GLN A 290 -21.10 5.99 9.10
C GLN A 290 -19.97 4.97 9.01
N VAL A 291 -18.75 5.48 8.87
CA VAL A 291 -17.54 4.67 9.00
C VAL A 291 -16.72 5.22 10.14
N MET A 292 -16.20 4.30 10.94
CA MET A 292 -15.22 4.59 11.95
C MET A 292 -13.84 4.17 11.46
N TRP A 293 -12.90 5.10 11.48
CA TRP A 293 -11.49 4.83 11.30
C TRP A 293 -10.83 4.80 12.68
N LEU A 294 -10.26 3.65 13.05
CA LEU A 294 -9.42 3.48 14.23
C LEU A 294 -7.98 3.34 13.79
N SER A 295 -7.06 4.01 14.49
CA SER A 295 -5.63 3.86 14.25
C SER A 295 -4.82 3.88 15.55
N HIS A 296 -3.77 3.08 15.60
CA HIS A 296 -2.79 3.04 16.69
C HIS A 296 -1.42 3.45 16.16
N TRP A 297 -0.87 4.51 16.74
CA TRP A 297 0.39 5.12 16.32
C TRP A 297 1.49 4.84 17.33
N LYS A 298 2.52 4.10 16.90
CA LYS A 298 3.74 3.89 17.69
C LYS A 298 4.65 5.11 17.56
N LEU A 299 4.36 6.16 18.32
CA LEU A 299 5.09 7.44 18.26
C LEU A 299 6.45 7.41 18.99
N GLY A 300 6.78 6.31 19.70
CA GLY A 300 8.03 6.18 20.46
C GLY A 300 8.19 7.31 21.47
N SER A 301 9.40 7.87 21.58
CA SER A 301 9.72 9.01 22.46
C SER A 301 9.20 10.37 21.96
N GLY A 302 8.26 10.39 21.00
CA GLY A 302 7.72 11.63 20.43
C GLY A 302 6.82 12.43 21.38
N LEU A 303 6.36 11.81 22.47
CA LEU A 303 5.43 12.38 23.45
C LEU A 303 5.99 12.21 24.87
N GLU A 304 5.88 13.25 25.70
CA GLU A 304 6.24 13.28 27.11
C GLU A 304 5.16 13.99 27.94
N SER A 305 5.17 13.76 29.25
CA SER A 305 4.31 14.46 30.20
C SER A 305 4.39 15.98 30.03
N GLY A 306 3.23 16.64 29.94
CA GLY A 306 3.12 18.08 29.74
C GLY A 306 3.18 18.56 28.28
N ASP A 307 3.41 17.66 27.32
CA ASP A 307 3.34 18.02 25.90
C ASP A 307 1.91 18.42 25.50
N GLU A 308 1.79 19.55 24.81
CA GLU A 308 0.54 19.99 24.19
C GLU A 308 0.41 19.37 22.81
N VAL A 309 -0.59 18.52 22.62
CA VAL A 309 -0.76 17.75 21.39
C VAL A 309 -2.12 18.05 20.78
N SER A 310 -2.14 18.24 19.45
CA SER A 310 -3.37 18.37 18.67
C SER A 310 -3.42 17.34 17.57
N VAL A 311 -4.59 16.72 17.41
CA VAL A 311 -4.91 15.84 16.30
C VAL A 311 -5.93 16.53 15.41
N SER A 312 -5.68 16.53 14.10
CA SER A 312 -6.59 17.07 13.10
C SER A 312 -6.80 16.07 11.97
N VAL A 313 -8.05 15.92 11.58
CA VAL A 313 -8.54 15.04 10.53
C VAL A 313 -8.89 15.88 9.31
N PHE A 314 -8.35 15.52 8.16
CA PHE A 314 -8.65 16.14 6.88
C PHE A 314 -9.28 15.09 5.98
N MET A 315 -10.49 15.39 5.51
CA MET A 315 -11.29 14.49 4.68
C MET A 315 -11.51 15.13 3.31
N LYS A 316 -11.77 14.31 2.30
CA LYS A 316 -12.24 14.80 1.00
C LYS A 316 -13.58 15.55 1.17
N PRO A 317 -13.93 16.49 0.27
CA PRO A 317 -15.16 17.28 0.40
C PRO A 317 -16.45 16.46 0.51
N SER A 318 -16.48 15.25 -0.04
CA SER A 318 -17.64 14.34 0.04
C SER A 318 -17.77 13.59 1.38
N PHE A 319 -16.79 13.70 2.27
CA PHE A 319 -16.81 13.09 3.60
C PHE A 319 -16.89 14.18 4.68
N ARG A 320 -17.80 13.99 5.65
CA ARG A 320 -17.97 14.88 6.79
C ARG A 320 -17.58 14.16 8.07
N VAL A 321 -16.59 14.69 8.77
CA VAL A 321 -16.23 14.21 10.11
C VAL A 321 -17.33 14.61 11.10
N LYS A 322 -17.80 13.63 11.88
CA LYS A 322 -18.79 13.82 12.94
C LYS A 322 -18.11 13.97 14.30
N GLU A 323 -17.19 13.06 14.57
CA GLU A 323 -16.51 12.97 15.86
C GLU A 323 -15.08 12.49 15.61
N CYS A 324 -14.15 13.01 16.40
CA CYS A 324 -12.83 12.42 16.53
C CYS A 324 -12.43 12.42 18.00
N GLY A 325 -11.50 11.54 18.32
CA GLY A 325 -10.96 11.49 19.66
C GLY A 325 -9.72 10.64 19.73
N ILE A 326 -9.13 10.66 20.91
CA ILE A 326 -7.80 10.14 21.16
C ILE A 326 -7.74 9.42 22.49
N GLN A 327 -6.79 8.51 22.59
CA GLN A 327 -6.48 7.80 23.81
C GLN A 327 -4.98 7.53 23.84
N LEU A 328 -4.32 7.98 24.89
CA LEU A 328 -2.93 7.59 25.16
C LEU A 328 -2.88 6.14 25.60
N VAL A 329 -1.93 5.40 25.03
CA VAL A 329 -1.68 4.02 25.39
C VAL A 329 -0.35 3.98 26.13
N TYR A 330 -0.37 3.39 27.33
CA TYR A 330 0.82 3.24 28.18
C TYR A 330 1.27 1.78 28.21
N GLU A 331 2.53 1.57 28.54
CA GLU A 331 3.09 0.26 28.86
C GLU A 331 4.02 0.39 30.08
N GLN A 332 4.19 -0.72 30.80
CA GLN A 332 5.02 -0.76 31.99
C GLN A 332 6.49 -0.89 31.60
N GLU A 333 7.38 -0.15 32.28
CA GLU A 333 8.82 -0.35 32.15
C GLU A 333 9.22 -1.59 32.95
N ASP A 334 9.57 -2.68 32.27
CA ASP A 334 10.15 -3.84 32.92
C ASP A 334 11.58 -3.53 33.36
N GLU A 335 11.84 -3.62 34.67
CA GLU A 335 13.21 -3.67 35.20
C GLU A 335 13.87 -4.96 34.68
N MET A 336 14.85 -4.82 33.78
CA MET A 336 15.77 -5.84 33.22
C MET A 336 15.40 -6.46 31.85
N SER A 337 15.95 -5.87 30.78
CA SER A 337 16.62 -6.68 29.75
C SER A 337 17.76 -5.91 29.08
N THR A 338 18.95 -6.03 29.66
CA THR A 338 20.21 -5.90 28.92
C THR A 338 20.32 -7.06 27.92
N GLN A 339 20.55 -6.72 26.65
CA GLN A 339 20.98 -7.60 25.55
C GLN A 339 20.06 -8.78 25.17
N HIS A 340 19.33 -8.63 24.06
CA HIS A 340 19.42 -9.54 22.91
C HIS A 340 19.08 -8.76 21.63
N ASN A 341 20.11 -8.40 20.87
CA ASN A 341 19.98 -7.91 19.49
C ASN A 341 19.43 -9.04 18.63
N THR A 342 18.11 -9.14 18.56
CA THR A 342 17.46 -9.81 17.44
C THR A 342 17.31 -8.73 16.37
N ILE A 343 18.12 -8.81 15.32
CA ILE A 343 18.03 -7.92 14.16
C ILE A 343 16.69 -8.21 13.47
N VAL A 344 15.65 -7.51 13.90
CA VAL A 344 14.43 -7.31 13.12
C VAL A 344 14.74 -6.17 12.15
N PRO A 345 14.49 -6.31 10.83
CA PRO A 345 14.77 -5.25 9.88
C PRO A 345 14.15 -3.93 10.35
N SER A 346 15.00 -2.92 10.49
CA SER A 346 14.67 -1.61 11.04
C SER A 346 13.60 -0.89 10.22
N TYR A 347 12.33 -1.10 10.54
CA TYR A 347 11.24 -0.19 10.17
C TYR A 347 11.26 1.01 11.11
N LEU A 348 12.33 1.83 11.08
CA LEU A 348 12.43 3.06 11.87
C LEU A 348 13.61 3.93 11.39
N SER A 349 13.39 4.72 10.34
CA SER A 349 14.05 6.04 10.16
C SER A 349 13.39 6.88 9.05
N ALA A 350 12.08 6.79 8.85
CA ALA A 350 11.40 7.64 7.87
C ALA A 350 9.95 7.93 8.28
N ILE A 351 9.76 8.35 9.53
CA ILE A 351 8.65 9.25 9.80
C ILE A 351 8.98 10.58 9.11
N GLY A 352 8.49 10.74 7.88
CA GLY A 352 8.15 12.05 7.33
C GLY A 352 9.27 13.01 6.91
N ARG A 353 10.54 12.61 6.74
CA ARG A 353 11.54 13.51 6.13
C ARG A 353 11.58 13.48 4.59
N ASP A 354 11.36 12.33 3.95
CA ASP A 354 11.62 12.21 2.49
C ASP A 354 10.39 12.18 1.57
N ARG A 355 9.17 12.41 2.08
CA ARG A 355 7.99 12.70 1.23
C ARG A 355 7.79 14.20 0.94
N GLN A 356 8.76 15.05 1.27
CA GLN A 356 8.69 16.50 1.01
C GLN A 356 8.86 16.90 -0.47
N ASN A 357 9.23 15.97 -1.37
CA ASN A 357 9.50 16.31 -2.78
C ASN A 357 8.32 16.10 -3.74
N LEU A 358 7.09 15.84 -3.26
CA LEU A 358 5.92 15.70 -4.14
C LEU A 358 4.92 16.87 -4.07
N PHE A 359 5.14 17.86 -3.20
CA PHE A 359 4.35 19.10 -3.14
C PHE A 359 5.21 20.28 -2.68
N GLN A 360 6.23 20.65 -3.46
CA GLN A 360 6.80 22.00 -3.39
C GLN A 360 6.04 22.88 -4.38
N GLU A 361 5.00 23.57 -3.89
CA GLU A 361 4.66 24.87 -4.48
C GLU A 361 5.70 25.86 -3.96
N HIS A 362 6.58 26.30 -4.85
CA HIS A 362 7.40 27.47 -4.60
C HIS A 362 6.49 28.69 -4.63
N THR A 363 6.24 29.31 -3.49
CA THR A 363 5.80 30.70 -3.40
C THR A 363 6.99 31.55 -2.98
N THR A 364 7.51 32.32 -3.93
CA THR A 364 8.18 33.60 -3.68
C THR A 364 7.23 34.59 -3.04
#